data_AF-A0A516QYR3-F1
#
_entry.id   AF-A0A516QYR3-F1
#
_cell.length_a   1.000
_cell.length_b   1.000
_cell.length_c   1.000
_cell.angle_alpha   90.00
_cell.angle_beta   90.00
_cell.angle_gamma   90.00
#
_symmetry.space_group_name_H-M   'P 1'
#
loop_
_entity.id
_entity.type
_entity.pdbx_description
1 polymer ?
#
loop_
_entity_poly.entity_id
_entity_poly.type
_entity_poly.pdbx_seq_one_letter_code
_entity_poly.pdbx_strand_id
1 'polypeptide(L)'
;MCNYEEYQHMHIGYYEDGYDLEVIAYKKIDKPIWDVFIEEYEAGADFLYEYASKHNLGEKFVGYGLKIFSIGDKDATEEQSRLIFEKWLKTNSIV
;
A
#
# COMPACT_ATOMS: atom_id res chain seq x y z
N MET A 1 -2.60 -0.35 19.11
CA MET A 1 -1.54 0.37 18.38
C MET A 1 -0.77 -0.65 17.58
N CYS A 2 -0.81 -0.60 16.25
CA CYS A 2 0.16 -1.33 15.44
C CYS A 2 1.49 -0.61 15.61
N ASN A 3 2.50 -1.28 16.18
CA ASN A 3 3.83 -0.72 16.27
C ASN A 3 4.59 -1.12 15.00
N TYR A 4 5.00 -0.13 14.22
CA TYR A 4 5.87 -0.29 13.06
C TYR A 4 7.29 0.13 13.43
N GLU A 5 8.29 -0.44 12.76
CA GLU A 5 9.67 0.01 12.88
C GLU A 5 9.79 1.44 12.33
N GLU A 6 10.32 2.39 13.11
CA GLU A 6 10.36 3.83 12.76
C GLU A 6 11.15 4.12 11.48
N TYR A 7 12.14 3.30 11.16
CA TYR A 7 13.09 3.53 10.07
C TYR A 7 12.91 2.56 8.88
N GLN A 8 11.97 1.61 8.94
CA GLN A 8 11.77 0.62 7.88
C GLN A 8 10.41 0.83 7.22
N HIS A 9 10.44 1.54 6.09
CA HIS A 9 9.35 1.65 5.14
C HIS A 9 9.87 1.41 3.72
N MET A 10 8.97 1.00 2.83
CA MET A 10 9.27 0.75 1.42
C MET A 10 8.14 1.33 0.57
N HIS A 11 8.51 2.13 -0.43
CA HIS A 11 7.59 2.59 -1.46
C HIS A 11 7.44 1.50 -2.53
N ILE A 12 6.20 1.21 -2.92
CA ILE A 12 5.87 0.22 -3.95
C ILE A 12 5.07 0.94 -5.04
N GLY A 13 5.68 1.11 -6.21
CA GLY A 13 5.10 1.87 -7.32
C GLY A 13 4.58 0.99 -8.46
N TYR A 14 3.58 1.52 -9.17
CA TYR A 14 3.13 1.04 -10.47
C TYR A 14 3.12 2.22 -11.45
N TYR A 15 4.03 2.17 -12.43
CA TYR A 15 4.34 3.27 -13.35
C TYR A 15 4.11 2.89 -14.83
N GLU A 16 3.22 1.94 -15.08
CA GLU A 16 2.91 1.42 -16.41
C GLU A 16 1.56 1.96 -16.90
N ASP A 17 1.28 1.85 -18.20
CA ASP A 17 -0.01 2.21 -18.82
C ASP A 17 -0.50 3.66 -18.56
N GLY A 18 0.44 4.58 -18.29
CA GLY A 18 0.16 5.99 -18.02
C GLY A 18 -0.24 6.29 -16.57
N TYR A 19 -0.17 5.29 -15.69
CA TYR A 19 -0.39 5.44 -14.26
C TYR A 19 0.87 5.89 -13.52
N ASP A 20 0.66 6.62 -12.43
CA ASP A 20 1.65 6.99 -11.43
C ASP A 20 1.03 6.70 -10.05
N LEU A 21 1.07 5.43 -9.65
CA LEU A 21 0.41 4.93 -8.43
C LEU A 21 1.45 4.39 -7.47
N GLU A 22 1.40 4.83 -6.22
CA GLU A 22 2.34 4.40 -5.18
C GLU A 22 1.62 4.05 -3.87
N VAL A 23 2.14 3.06 -3.16
CA VAL A 23 1.74 2.70 -1.79
C VAL A 23 2.98 2.55 -0.91
N ILE A 24 2.80 2.73 0.40
CA ILE A 24 3.87 2.58 1.39
C ILE A 24 3.67 1.33 2.24
N ALA A 25 4.72 0.54 2.41
CA ALA A 25 4.74 -0.62 3.27
C ALA A 25 5.52 -0.30 4.55
N TYR A 26 4.93 -0.55 5.72
CA TYR A 26 5.58 -0.40 7.02
C TYR A 26 5.82 -1.75 7.66
N LYS A 27 7.05 -2.00 8.12
CA LYS A 27 7.41 -3.26 8.78
C LYS A 27 6.91 -3.28 10.22
N LYS A 28 6.24 -4.35 10.62
CA LYS A 28 5.78 -4.53 12.00
C LYS A 28 6.97 -4.87 12.92
N ILE A 29 6.97 -4.30 14.12
CA ILE A 29 7.98 -4.65 15.14
C ILE A 29 7.88 -6.14 15.48
N ASP A 30 9.04 -6.81 15.54
CA ASP A 30 9.22 -8.22 15.92
C ASP A 30 8.44 -9.22 15.06
N LYS A 31 7.99 -8.85 13.87
CA LYS A 31 7.25 -9.72 12.95
C LYS A 31 7.80 -9.61 11.53
N PRO A 32 7.96 -10.73 10.80
CA PRO A 32 8.40 -10.71 9.41
C PRO A 32 7.25 -10.35 8.47
N ILE A 33 6.55 -9.25 8.77
CA ILE A 33 5.31 -8.80 8.11
C ILE A 33 5.40 -7.30 7.88
N TRP A 34 5.02 -6.89 6.68
CA TRP A 34 4.85 -5.51 6.27
C TRP A 34 3.36 -5.26 6.00
N ASP A 35 2.78 -4.24 6.62
CA ASP A 35 1.43 -3.78 6.27
C ASP A 35 1.54 -2.70 5.19
N VAL A 36 0.76 -2.82 4.12
CA VAL A 36 0.79 -1.92 2.96
C VAL A 36 -0.40 -0.96 3.00
N PHE A 37 -0.10 0.33 2.79
CA PHE A 37 -1.03 1.43 2.93
C PHE A 37 -1.08 2.30 1.68
N ILE A 38 -2.28 2.72 1.32
CA ILE A 38 -2.48 3.91 0.49
C ILE A 38 -2.47 5.11 1.45
N GLU A 39 -1.53 6.02 1.26
CA GLU A 39 -1.40 7.21 2.10
C GLU A 39 -2.57 8.17 1.87
N GLU A 40 -3.03 8.82 2.94
CA GLU A 40 -4.09 9.83 2.85
C GLU A 40 -3.46 11.17 2.45
N TYR A 41 -3.42 11.44 1.14
CA TYR A 41 -3.05 12.75 0.60
C TYR A 41 -4.23 13.75 0.71
N GLU A 42 -3.98 15.02 0.40
CA GLU A 42 -5.04 16.05 0.42
C GLU A 42 -6.25 15.61 -0.44
N ALA A 43 -7.46 15.84 0.09
CA ALA A 43 -8.69 15.41 -0.57
C ALA A 43 -8.79 15.96 -2.00
N GLY A 44 -9.01 15.10 -2.98
CA GLY A 44 -9.01 15.44 -4.42
C GLY A 44 -7.67 15.31 -5.14
N ALA A 45 -6.57 15.01 -4.43
CA ALA A 45 -5.23 14.89 -5.03
C ALA A 45 -4.85 13.45 -5.41
N ASP A 46 -5.41 12.44 -4.74
CA ASP A 46 -5.05 11.03 -4.96
C ASP A 46 -6.25 10.18 -5.35
N PHE A 47 -6.31 9.85 -6.64
CA PHE A 47 -7.31 8.94 -7.23
C PHE A 47 -7.33 7.58 -6.54
N LEU A 48 -6.18 7.04 -6.14
CA LEU A 48 -6.07 5.70 -5.56
C LEU A 48 -6.74 5.63 -4.20
N TYR A 49 -6.47 6.61 -3.33
CA TYR A 49 -7.07 6.69 -2.00
C TYR A 49 -8.59 6.87 -2.09
N GLU A 50 -9.08 7.76 -2.96
CA GLU A 50 -10.51 7.99 -3.13
C GLU A 50 -11.24 6.77 -3.67
N TYR A 51 -10.68 6.11 -4.68
CA TYR A 51 -11.22 4.89 -5.24
C TYR A 51 -11.28 3.80 -4.17
N ALA A 52 -10.16 3.52 -3.49
CA ALA A 52 -10.10 2.48 -2.47
C ALA A 52 -11.04 2.76 -1.29
N SER A 53 -11.16 4.03 -0.86
CA SER A 53 -12.11 4.45 0.18
C SER A 53 -13.56 4.19 -0.24
N LYS A 54 -13.94 4.67 -1.44
CA LYS A 54 -15.31 4.57 -1.96
C LYS A 54 -15.74 3.12 -2.19
N HIS A 55 -14.81 2.28 -2.61
CA HIS A 55 -15.03 0.86 -2.88
C HIS A 55 -14.75 -0.04 -1.67
N ASN A 56 -14.41 0.52 -0.51
CA ASN A 56 -14.14 -0.19 0.74
C ASN A 56 -13.07 -1.30 0.56
N LEU A 57 -11.98 -0.96 -0.13
CA LEU A 57 -10.88 -1.88 -0.47
C LEU A 57 -9.76 -1.95 0.59
N GLY A 58 -9.92 -1.22 1.69
CA GLY A 58 -8.96 -1.20 2.78
C GLY A 58 -9.60 -0.76 4.10
N GLU A 59 -8.81 -0.88 5.17
CA GLU A 59 -9.19 -0.45 6.52
C GLU A 59 -8.49 0.87 6.86
N LYS A 60 -9.22 1.86 7.38
CA LYS A 60 -8.63 3.15 7.75
C LYS A 60 -7.82 3.04 9.05
N PHE A 61 -6.55 3.40 8.99
CA PHE A 61 -5.63 3.52 10.12
C PHE A 61 -5.22 4.98 10.27
N VAL A 62 -5.64 5.61 11.37
CA VAL A 62 -5.31 7.00 11.69
C VAL A 62 -3.79 7.18 11.73
N GLY A 63 -3.28 8.16 10.97
CA GLY A 63 -1.85 8.47 10.87
C GLY A 63 -1.07 7.66 9.82
N TYR A 64 -1.71 6.68 9.15
CA TYR A 64 -1.07 5.86 8.11
C TYR A 64 -1.82 5.87 6.77
N GLY A 65 -3.16 5.96 6.80
CA GLY A 65 -4.00 5.91 5.60
C GLY A 65 -4.86 4.65 5.54
N LEU A 66 -5.07 4.09 4.35
CA LEU A 66 -5.86 2.88 4.14
C LEU A 66 -4.96 1.66 4.03
N LYS A 67 -5.03 0.75 5.00
CA LYS A 67 -4.38 -0.55 4.91
C LYS A 67 -5.10 -1.44 3.91
N ILE A 68 -4.42 -1.86 2.85
CA ILE A 68 -5.00 -2.67 1.76
C ILE A 68 -4.63 -4.15 1.82
N PHE A 69 -3.41 -4.49 2.25
CA PHE A 69 -2.97 -5.87 2.47
C PHE A 69 -1.70 -5.92 3.33
N SER A 70 -1.17 -7.12 3.54
CA SER A 70 0.11 -7.35 4.20
C SER A 70 0.96 -8.33 3.38
N ILE A 71 2.28 -8.16 3.39
CA ILE A 71 3.25 -9.06 2.76
C ILE A 71 4.25 -9.59 3.79
N GLY A 72 4.88 -10.73 3.53
CA GLY A 72 5.96 -11.25 4.37
C GLY A 72 7.33 -10.71 3.96
N ASP A 73 8.33 -10.81 4.84
CA ASP A 73 9.71 -10.33 4.56
C ASP A 73 10.29 -10.90 3.26
N LYS A 74 10.01 -12.17 2.95
CA LYS A 74 10.48 -12.83 1.71
C LYS A 74 9.89 -12.21 0.43
N ASP A 75 8.75 -11.55 0.55
CA ASP A 75 8.01 -10.91 -0.54
C ASP A 75 8.23 -9.39 -0.53
N ALA A 76 8.93 -8.85 0.48
CA ALA A 76 9.28 -7.43 0.63
C ALA A 76 10.58 -7.09 -0.14
N THR A 77 10.67 -7.55 -1.39
CA THR A 77 11.68 -7.09 -2.35
C THR A 77 11.02 -6.15 -3.35
N GLU A 78 11.81 -5.29 -3.99
CA GLU A 78 11.31 -4.35 -5.02
C GLU A 78 10.46 -5.06 -6.09
N GLU A 79 10.98 -6.16 -6.65
CA GLU A 79 10.29 -6.92 -7.70
C GLU A 79 9.01 -7.60 -7.19
N GLN A 80 9.09 -8.33 -6.07
CA GLN A 80 7.94 -9.11 -5.57
C GLN A 80 6.83 -8.22 -5.05
N SER A 81 7.18 -7.16 -4.32
CA SER A 81 6.21 -6.20 -3.80
C SER A 81 5.47 -5.48 -4.94
N ARG A 82 6.18 -5.10 -6.02
CA ARG A 82 5.59 -4.53 -7.23
C ARG A 82 4.60 -5.49 -7.89
N LEU A 83 4.97 -6.76 -8.08
CA LEU A 83 4.08 -7.77 -8.68
C LEU A 83 2.82 -8.02 -7.85
N ILE A 84 2.95 -8.02 -6.52
CA ILE A 84 1.81 -8.15 -5.61
C ILE A 84 0.90 -6.93 -5.69
N PHE A 85 1.48 -5.73 -5.73
CA PHE A 85 0.70 -4.49 -5.85
C PHE A 85 -0.02 -4.38 -7.20
N GLU A 86 0.67 -4.67 -8.31
CA GLU A 86 0.07 -4.73 -9.64
C GLU A 86 -1.10 -5.72 -9.69
N LYS A 87 -0.91 -6.92 -9.11
CA LYS A 87 -1.99 -7.91 -9.01
C LYS A 87 -3.18 -7.38 -8.22
N TRP A 88 -2.95 -6.65 -7.12
CA TRP A 88 -4.00 -6.03 -6.34
C TRP A 88 -4.75 -4.96 -7.15
N LEU A 89 -4.04 -4.10 -7.88
CA LEU A 89 -4.65 -3.08 -8.76
C LEU A 89 -5.56 -3.71 -9.81
N LYS A 90 -5.07 -4.72 -10.53
CA LYS A 90 -5.83 -5.45 -11.57
C LYS A 90 -7.03 -6.20 -10.99
N THR A 91 -6.86 -6.83 -9.84
CA THR A 91 -7.95 -7.57 -9.16
C THR A 91 -9.10 -6.63 -8.77
N ASN A 92 -8.78 -5.38 -8.44
CA ASN A 92 -9.76 -4.37 -8.05
C ASN A 92 -10.21 -3.47 -9.22
N SER A 93 -9.81 -3.77 -10.47
CA SER A 93 -10.17 -2.99 -11.66
C SER A 93 -9.78 -1.50 -11.55
N ILE A 94 -8.62 -1.23 -10.96
CA ILE A 94 -8.03 0.10 -10.87
C ILE A 94 -7.17 0.39 -12.11
N VAL A 95 -6.47 -0.64 -12.59
CA VAL A 95 -5.68 -0.66 -13.83
C VAL A 95 -6.14 -1.80 -14.73
#